data_AF-A0A9D4CU58-F1
#
_entry.id   AF-A0A9D4CU58-F1
#
_cell.length_a   1.000
_cell.length_b   1.000
_cell.length_c   1.000
_cell.angle_alpha   90.00
_cell.angle_beta   90.00
_cell.angle_gamma   90.00
#
_symmetry.space_group_name_H-M   'P 1'
#
loop_
_entity.id
_entity.type
_entity.pdbx_description
1 polymer ?
#
loop_
_entity_poly.entity_id
_entity_poly.type
_entity_poly.pdbx_seq_one_letter_code
_entity_poly.pdbx_strand_id
1 'polypeptide(L)'
;MQMPSFMRKGSTQHTSEESNKSRLVTKIRWVVESTNGRLKTWTYLARTMPNTQVPFIGDYVRIVGAICNRFRPALSSGDSDQDKIVAERMLYLSGQNNDLQQFISDNDIEKITKASWKPMDELDINCPIMTEDELRCLTFGVYTVKLAASYTQEHMSSDGIYSIHGYVHNKSLLCLKFQSRHVSRKQYRSYIRFKEGSVDAWFCSCPVGARVVGTCAHVTSALWYLCFRRHQTDQLSDGPRNWAADISDAANVSY
;
A
#
# COMPACT_ATOMS: atom_id res chain seq x y z
N MET A 1 -13.28 -19.97 7.83
CA MET A 1 -13.20 -18.63 7.20
C MET A 1 -12.51 -17.70 8.18
N GLN A 2 -11.38 -17.09 7.80
CA GLN A 2 -10.57 -16.24 8.67
C GLN A 2 -10.87 -14.76 8.38
N MET A 3 -11.08 -13.96 9.42
CA MET A 3 -11.36 -12.52 9.34
C MET A 3 -10.08 -11.72 9.64
N PRO A 4 -9.92 -10.49 9.12
CA PRO A 4 -8.87 -9.59 9.56
C PRO A 4 -8.97 -9.33 11.07
N SER A 5 -7.82 -9.19 11.72
CA SER A 5 -7.75 -8.93 13.16
C SER A 5 -8.33 -7.55 13.48
N PHE A 6 -9.08 -7.47 14.58
CA PHE A 6 -9.53 -6.19 15.14
C PHE A 6 -8.50 -5.65 16.13
N MET A 7 -8.38 -4.32 16.19
CA MET A 7 -7.45 -3.69 17.11
C MET A 7 -7.93 -3.93 18.55
N ARG A 8 -7.05 -4.49 19.38
CA ARG A 8 -7.37 -4.75 20.79
C ARG A 8 -7.57 -3.43 21.54
N LYS A 9 -8.50 -3.41 22.48
CA LYS A 9 -8.77 -2.23 23.32
C LYS A 9 -7.49 -1.79 24.03
N GLY A 10 -7.15 -0.51 23.93
CA GLY A 10 -5.93 0.07 24.51
C GLY A 10 -4.65 -0.12 23.69
N SER A 11 -4.68 -0.92 22.62
CA SER A 11 -3.57 -0.98 21.66
C SER A 11 -3.71 0.07 20.57
N THR A 12 -2.58 0.56 20.07
CA THR A 12 -2.50 1.47 18.92
C THR A 12 -2.05 0.75 17.65
N GLN A 13 -1.57 -0.49 17.77
CA GLN A 13 -0.99 -1.29 16.71
C GLN A 13 -1.30 -2.79 16.87
N HIS A 14 -1.44 -3.50 15.75
CA HIS A 14 -1.54 -4.96 15.72
C HIS A 14 -0.17 -5.61 15.92
N THR A 15 -0.13 -6.84 16.45
CA THR A 15 1.12 -7.61 16.42
C THR A 15 1.54 -7.92 14.98
N SER A 16 2.80 -8.29 14.77
CA SER A 16 3.30 -8.69 13.45
C SER A 16 2.48 -9.87 12.90
N GLU A 17 2.19 -10.85 13.75
CA GLU A 17 1.35 -12.01 13.42
C GLU A 17 -0.07 -11.60 12.99
N GLU A 18 -0.76 -10.76 13.78
CA GLU A 18 -2.11 -10.26 13.46
C GLU A 18 -2.12 -9.46 12.15
N SER A 19 -1.11 -8.61 11.95
CA SER A 19 -0.97 -7.78 10.76
C SER A 19 -0.68 -8.62 9.51
N ASN A 20 0.19 -9.64 9.63
CA ASN A 20 0.51 -10.58 8.56
C ASN A 20 -0.72 -11.40 8.16
N LYS A 21 -1.42 -12.01 9.13
CA LYS A 21 -2.65 -12.77 8.90
C LYS A 21 -3.72 -11.92 8.21
N SER A 22 -3.91 -10.69 8.69
CA SER A 22 -4.82 -9.73 8.06
C SER A 22 -4.40 -9.39 6.61
N ARG A 23 -3.10 -9.32 6.32
CA ARG A 23 -2.61 -9.09 4.97
C ARG A 23 -2.95 -10.25 4.03
N LEU A 24 -2.76 -11.50 4.46
CA LEU A 24 -3.13 -12.69 3.68
C LEU A 24 -4.61 -12.66 3.30
N VAL A 25 -5.49 -12.39 4.28
CA VAL A 25 -6.94 -12.27 4.03
C VAL A 25 -7.24 -11.15 3.04
N THR A 26 -6.59 -9.99 3.18
CA THR A 26 -6.82 -8.83 2.29
C THR A 26 -6.28 -9.04 0.87
N LYS A 27 -5.23 -9.84 0.66
CA LYS A 27 -4.76 -10.22 -0.69
C LYS A 27 -5.80 -11.07 -1.42
N ILE A 28 -6.47 -12.00 -0.74
CA ILE A 28 -7.55 -12.80 -1.36
C ILE A 28 -8.80 -11.94 -1.58
N ARG A 29 -9.17 -11.12 -0.58
CA ARG A 29 -10.31 -10.21 -0.65
C ARG A 29 -10.23 -9.26 -1.86
N TRP A 30 -9.02 -8.87 -2.26
CA TRP A 30 -8.78 -8.04 -3.44
C TRP A 30 -9.42 -8.60 -4.72
N VAL A 31 -9.40 -9.92 -4.93
CA VAL A 31 -10.01 -10.55 -6.11
C VAL A 31 -11.52 -10.31 -6.12
N VAL A 32 -12.17 -10.48 -4.97
CA VAL A 32 -13.61 -10.23 -4.79
C VAL A 32 -13.92 -8.74 -4.95
N GLU A 33 -13.10 -7.86 -4.37
CA GLU A 33 -13.25 -6.41 -4.49
C GLU A 33 -13.10 -5.92 -5.92
N SER A 34 -12.18 -6.50 -6.69
CA SER A 34 -11.96 -6.17 -8.09
C SER A 34 -13.17 -6.56 -8.96
N THR A 35 -13.73 -7.77 -8.75
CA THR A 35 -14.99 -8.19 -9.38
C THR A 35 -16.14 -7.26 -9.01
N ASN A 36 -16.29 -6.93 -7.73
CA ASN A 36 -17.31 -6.00 -7.26
C ASN A 36 -17.11 -4.58 -7.84
N GLY A 37 -15.87 -4.15 -8.01
CA GLY A 37 -15.52 -2.89 -8.68
C GLY A 37 -16.09 -2.82 -10.09
N ARG A 38 -15.96 -3.89 -10.87
CA ARG A 38 -16.55 -3.99 -12.22
C ARG A 38 -18.08 -3.92 -12.20
N LEU A 39 -18.74 -4.57 -11.26
CA LEU A 39 -20.20 -4.48 -11.14
C LEU A 39 -20.65 -3.04 -10.83
N LYS A 40 -19.90 -2.35 -9.97
CA LYS A 40 -20.17 -0.96 -9.57
C LYS A 40 -19.91 0.08 -10.65
N THR A 41 -19.30 -0.27 -11.79
CA THR A 41 -19.21 0.68 -12.93
C THR A 41 -20.55 0.84 -13.64
N TRP A 42 -21.50 -0.08 -13.41
CA TRP A 42 -22.82 -0.02 -14.02
C TRP A 42 -23.72 0.88 -13.18
N THR A 43 -24.15 2.01 -13.76
CA THR A 43 -24.93 3.06 -13.09
C THR A 43 -26.12 2.51 -12.29
N TYR A 44 -26.77 1.48 -12.83
CA TYR A 44 -27.93 0.83 -12.19
C TYR A 44 -27.56 0.13 -10.88
N LEU A 45 -26.41 -0.56 -10.82
CA LEU A 45 -25.92 -1.25 -9.61
C LEU A 45 -25.09 -0.33 -8.70
N ALA A 46 -24.64 0.81 -9.21
CA ALA A 46 -23.86 1.79 -8.46
C ALA A 46 -24.70 2.68 -7.54
N ARG A 47 -26.01 2.78 -7.79
CA ARG A 47 -26.92 3.72 -7.14
C ARG A 47 -27.96 3.01 -6.26
N THR A 48 -28.73 3.80 -5.52
CA THR A 48 -29.89 3.35 -4.76
C THR A 48 -31.00 2.87 -5.69
N MET A 49 -31.54 1.69 -5.38
CA MET A 49 -32.59 1.02 -6.14
C MET A 49 -33.93 1.14 -5.41
N PRO A 50 -35.07 1.27 -6.13
CA PRO A 50 -36.39 1.21 -5.50
C PRO A 50 -36.61 -0.14 -4.79
N ASN A 51 -37.30 -0.14 -3.65
CA ASN A 51 -37.58 -1.37 -2.89
C ASN A 51 -38.35 -2.42 -3.71
N THR A 52 -39.16 -1.98 -4.68
CA THR A 52 -39.88 -2.87 -5.61
C THR A 52 -38.95 -3.72 -6.48
N GLN A 53 -37.69 -3.31 -6.63
CA GLN A 53 -36.68 -3.99 -7.44
C GLN A 53 -35.85 -5.00 -6.65
N VAL A 54 -35.97 -5.02 -5.31
CA VAL A 54 -35.19 -5.90 -4.43
C VAL A 54 -35.29 -7.38 -4.83
N PRO A 55 -36.48 -7.94 -5.18
CA PRO A 55 -36.58 -9.34 -5.61
C PRO A 55 -35.74 -9.69 -6.83
N PHE A 56 -35.41 -8.72 -7.69
CA PHE A 56 -34.73 -8.92 -8.97
C PHE A 56 -33.23 -8.58 -8.93
N ILE A 57 -32.70 -8.11 -7.79
CA ILE A 57 -31.27 -7.72 -7.66
C ILE A 57 -30.34 -8.87 -8.05
N GLY A 58 -30.68 -10.10 -7.65
CA GLY A 58 -29.91 -11.28 -8.00
C GLY A 58 -29.80 -11.47 -9.52
N ASP A 59 -30.88 -11.25 -10.25
CA ASP A 59 -30.91 -11.38 -11.72
C ASP A 59 -30.13 -10.25 -12.39
N TYR A 60 -30.24 -9.02 -11.90
CA TYR A 60 -29.45 -7.90 -12.41
C TYR A 60 -27.96 -8.13 -12.25
N VAL A 61 -27.52 -8.62 -11.08
CA VAL A 61 -26.11 -8.97 -10.85
C VAL A 61 -25.66 -10.10 -11.77
N ARG A 62 -26.48 -11.14 -12.00
CA ARG A 62 -26.17 -12.24 -12.93
C ARG A 62 -26.04 -11.76 -14.37
N ILE A 63 -26.97 -10.93 -14.84
CA ILE A 63 -26.96 -10.38 -16.20
C ILE A 63 -25.71 -9.51 -16.40
N VAL A 64 -25.47 -8.55 -15.51
CA VAL A 64 -24.28 -7.69 -15.58
C VAL A 64 -23.00 -8.51 -15.46
N GLY A 65 -22.96 -9.50 -14.56
CA GLY A 65 -21.85 -10.43 -14.42
C GLY A 65 -21.57 -11.21 -15.70
N ALA A 66 -22.60 -11.73 -16.37
CA ALA A 66 -22.46 -12.44 -17.65
C ALA A 66 -21.92 -11.53 -18.76
N ILE A 67 -22.40 -10.28 -18.83
CA ILE A 67 -21.88 -9.28 -19.77
C ILE A 67 -20.41 -8.99 -19.47
N CYS A 68 -20.05 -8.73 -18.22
CA CYS A 68 -18.67 -8.52 -17.81
C CYS A 68 -17.78 -9.70 -18.18
N ASN A 69 -18.21 -10.94 -17.91
CA ASN A 69 -17.44 -12.14 -18.23
C ASN A 69 -17.26 -12.35 -19.75
N ARG A 70 -18.21 -11.90 -20.57
CA ARG A 70 -18.13 -12.02 -22.03
C ARG A 70 -17.26 -10.96 -22.68
N PHE A 71 -17.30 -9.73 -22.19
CA PHE A 71 -16.76 -8.56 -22.90
C PHE A 71 -15.61 -7.84 -22.18
N ARG A 72 -15.35 -8.12 -20.89
CA ARG A 72 -14.19 -7.57 -20.18
C ARG A 72 -13.03 -8.56 -20.21
N PRO A 73 -11.77 -8.10 -20.19
CA PRO A 73 -10.61 -8.96 -19.98
C PRO A 73 -10.73 -9.75 -18.67
N ALA A 74 -10.02 -10.87 -18.55
CA ALA A 74 -9.91 -11.58 -17.28
C ALA A 74 -9.30 -10.67 -16.20
N LEU A 75 -9.71 -10.85 -14.93
CA LEU A 75 -9.12 -10.09 -13.81
C LEU A 75 -7.71 -10.58 -13.44
N SER A 76 -7.42 -11.84 -13.74
CA SER A 76 -6.11 -12.45 -13.60
C SER A 76 -5.48 -12.59 -14.98
N SER A 77 -4.16 -12.42 -15.04
CA SER A 77 -3.29 -12.69 -16.17
C SER A 77 -3.26 -14.19 -16.51
N GLY A 78 -3.70 -15.05 -15.60
CA GLY A 78 -3.76 -16.50 -15.76
C GLY A 78 -2.43 -17.22 -15.50
N ASP A 79 -1.41 -16.52 -14.98
CA ASP A 79 -0.11 -17.11 -14.65
C ASP A 79 -0.16 -17.79 -13.27
N SER A 80 -0.66 -19.03 -13.26
CA SER A 80 -0.83 -19.80 -12.03
C SER A 80 0.48 -20.09 -11.30
N ASP A 81 1.61 -20.08 -12.00
CA ASP A 81 2.90 -20.41 -11.38
C ASP A 81 3.48 -19.19 -10.68
N GLN A 82 3.35 -17.99 -11.27
CA GLN A 82 3.68 -16.74 -10.57
C GLN A 82 2.77 -16.50 -9.37
N ASP A 83 1.46 -16.74 -9.51
CA ASP A 83 0.49 -16.65 -8.41
C ASP A 83 0.90 -17.55 -7.22
N LYS A 84 1.35 -18.79 -7.49
CA LYS A 84 1.85 -19.72 -6.47
C LYS A 84 3.13 -19.21 -5.82
N ILE A 85 4.10 -18.75 -6.59
CA ILE A 85 5.36 -18.19 -6.07
C ILE A 85 5.07 -17.02 -5.12
N VAL A 86 4.16 -16.11 -5.52
CA VAL A 86 3.73 -14.99 -4.69
C VAL A 86 3.04 -15.49 -3.40
N ALA A 87 2.14 -16.46 -3.50
CA ALA A 87 1.44 -17.02 -2.35
C ALA A 87 2.39 -17.70 -1.37
N GLU A 88 3.31 -18.53 -1.86
CA GLU A 88 4.34 -19.20 -1.05
C GLU A 88 5.24 -18.19 -0.34
N ARG A 89 5.68 -17.15 -1.06
CA ARG A 89 6.48 -16.07 -0.47
C ARG A 89 5.72 -15.33 0.63
N MET A 90 4.45 -15.00 0.40
CA MET A 90 3.61 -14.36 1.42
C MET A 90 3.39 -15.25 2.65
N LEU A 91 3.19 -16.56 2.45
CA LEU A 91 3.05 -17.53 3.54
C LEU A 91 4.34 -17.65 4.35
N TYR A 92 5.49 -17.78 3.67
CA TYR A 92 6.80 -17.82 4.32
C TYR A 92 7.04 -16.58 5.18
N LEU A 93 6.82 -15.39 4.62
CA LEU A 93 6.96 -14.12 5.35
C LEU A 93 5.96 -14.00 6.50
N SER A 94 4.74 -14.55 6.36
CA SER A 94 3.71 -14.44 7.39
C SER A 94 4.09 -15.10 8.72
N GLY A 95 4.96 -16.12 8.67
CA GLY A 95 5.51 -16.79 9.84
C GLY A 95 6.71 -16.08 10.47
N GLN A 96 7.21 -15.00 9.87
CA GLN A 96 8.36 -14.24 10.39
C GLN A 96 7.91 -13.12 11.33
N ASN A 97 8.77 -12.81 12.30
CA ASN A 97 8.66 -11.62 13.12
C ASN A 97 9.26 -10.41 12.41
N ASN A 98 8.98 -9.21 12.94
CA ASN A 98 9.59 -7.99 12.41
C ASN A 98 10.86 -7.67 13.21
N ASP A 99 11.99 -8.21 12.76
CA ASP A 99 13.27 -8.02 13.43
C ASP A 99 13.71 -6.55 13.45
N LEU A 100 13.29 -5.75 12.46
CA LEU A 100 13.56 -4.31 12.47
C LEU A 100 12.78 -3.61 13.59
N GLN A 101 11.50 -3.97 13.80
CA GLN A 101 10.73 -3.45 14.93
C GLN A 101 11.44 -3.72 16.26
N GLN A 102 11.93 -4.94 16.46
CA GLN A 102 12.67 -5.31 17.66
C GLN A 102 13.97 -4.50 17.79
N PHE A 103 14.75 -4.39 16.72
CA PHE A 103 15.96 -3.57 16.68
C PHE A 103 15.71 -2.09 17.03
N ILE A 104 14.63 -1.48 16.51
CA ILE A 104 14.25 -0.10 16.82
C ILE A 104 13.97 0.07 18.32
N SER A 105 13.27 -0.91 18.93
CA SER A 105 12.96 -0.92 20.36
C SER A 105 14.20 -1.11 21.22
N ASP A 106 15.02 -2.13 20.91
CA ASP A 106 16.20 -2.50 21.70
C ASP A 106 17.28 -1.40 21.70
N ASN A 107 17.33 -0.59 20.64
CA ASN A 107 18.30 0.51 20.50
C ASN A 107 17.70 1.90 20.80
N ASP A 108 16.45 1.96 21.28
CA ASP A 108 15.78 3.21 21.66
C ASP A 108 15.80 4.29 20.57
N ILE A 109 15.77 3.88 19.29
CA ILE A 109 15.89 4.81 18.15
C ILE A 109 14.73 5.81 18.13
N GLU A 110 13.58 5.42 18.67
CA GLU A 110 12.43 6.30 18.85
C GLU A 110 12.68 7.49 19.79
N LYS A 111 13.57 7.32 20.79
CA LYS A 111 13.88 8.34 21.80
C LYS A 111 14.92 9.35 21.34
N ILE A 112 15.53 9.16 20.17
CA ILE A 112 16.52 10.09 19.62
C ILE A 112 15.85 11.44 19.31
N THR A 113 16.24 12.47 20.06
CA THR A 113 15.71 13.85 19.93
C THR A 113 16.61 14.76 19.09
N LYS A 114 17.91 14.50 19.06
CA LYS A 114 18.92 15.35 18.39
C LYS A 114 19.07 15.10 16.89
N ALA A 115 18.21 14.27 16.28
CA ALA A 115 18.28 13.97 14.87
C ALA A 115 17.99 15.21 14.01
N SER A 116 18.78 15.41 12.96
CA SER A 116 18.55 16.45 11.95
C SER A 116 17.44 16.01 11.01
N TRP A 117 16.20 16.37 11.34
CA TRP A 117 15.03 16.11 10.51
C TRP A 117 15.03 17.09 9.33
N LYS A 118 14.95 16.55 8.12
CA LYS A 118 14.90 17.32 6.87
C LYS A 118 13.68 16.91 6.04
N PRO A 119 13.21 17.78 5.15
CA PRO A 119 12.27 17.37 4.10
C PRO A 119 12.79 16.15 3.35
N MET A 120 11.89 15.26 2.94
CA MET A 120 12.25 14.00 2.27
C MET A 120 13.10 14.21 1.01
N ASP A 121 12.92 15.33 0.31
CA ASP A 121 13.64 15.69 -0.91
C ASP A 121 15.11 16.06 -0.66
N GLU A 122 15.43 16.49 0.56
CA GLU A 122 16.77 16.90 0.98
C GLU A 122 17.56 15.75 1.65
N LEU A 123 17.00 14.54 1.66
CA LEU A 123 17.64 13.40 2.28
C LEU A 123 18.75 12.85 1.37
N ASP A 124 19.98 12.98 1.85
CA ASP A 124 21.15 12.31 1.27
C ASP A 124 21.12 10.82 1.66
N ILE A 125 20.37 10.03 0.88
CA ILE A 125 20.28 8.59 1.02
C ILE A 125 20.42 7.88 -0.33
N ASN A 126 21.27 6.86 -0.33
CA ASN A 126 21.44 5.97 -1.47
C ASN A 126 20.33 4.89 -1.48
N CYS A 127 19.13 5.25 -1.92
CA CYS A 127 18.07 4.26 -2.16
C CYS A 127 18.38 3.47 -3.45
N PRO A 128 18.09 2.15 -3.53
CA PRO A 128 17.90 1.47 -4.81
C PRO A 128 17.04 2.27 -5.79
N ILE A 129 17.40 2.21 -7.07
CA ILE A 129 16.48 2.57 -8.14
C ILE A 129 15.63 1.32 -8.40
N MET A 130 14.33 1.42 -8.19
CA MET A 130 13.36 0.34 -8.36
C MET A 130 12.41 0.69 -9.50
N THR A 131 11.93 -0.32 -10.22
CA THR A 131 10.80 -0.25 -11.14
C THR A 131 9.47 -0.28 -10.37
N GLU A 132 8.38 0.09 -11.05
CA GLU A 132 7.04 0.00 -10.43
C GLU A 132 6.68 -1.46 -10.10
N ASP A 133 7.13 -2.42 -10.92
CA ASP A 133 6.90 -3.83 -10.71
C ASP A 133 7.64 -4.38 -9.49
N GLU A 134 8.89 -3.98 -9.27
CA GLU A 134 9.63 -4.32 -8.05
C GLU A 134 8.93 -3.77 -6.80
N LEU A 135 8.38 -2.55 -6.86
CA LEU A 135 7.57 -1.99 -5.78
C LEU A 135 6.27 -2.77 -5.56
N ARG A 136 5.60 -3.21 -6.63
CA ARG A 136 4.40 -4.06 -6.54
C ARG A 136 4.71 -5.41 -5.90
N CYS A 137 5.83 -6.03 -6.27
CA CYS A 137 6.31 -7.28 -5.67
C CYS A 137 6.62 -7.09 -4.17
N LEU A 138 7.26 -5.99 -3.79
CA LEU A 138 7.61 -5.71 -2.39
C LEU A 138 6.36 -5.44 -1.54
N THR A 139 5.40 -4.69 -2.07
CA THR A 139 4.18 -4.28 -1.35
C THR A 139 3.09 -5.36 -1.34
N PHE A 140 3.19 -6.32 -2.26
CA PHE A 140 2.13 -7.27 -2.66
C PHE A 140 0.80 -6.57 -3.01
N GLY A 141 0.80 -5.28 -3.34
CA GLY A 141 -0.40 -4.44 -3.32
C GLY A 141 -0.43 -3.39 -4.42
N VAL A 142 -1.06 -3.74 -5.55
CA VAL A 142 -1.30 -2.82 -6.68
C VAL A 142 -1.96 -1.53 -6.22
N TYR A 143 -3.04 -1.62 -5.42
CA TYR A 143 -3.71 -0.43 -4.90
C TYR A 143 -2.80 0.38 -3.99
N THR A 144 -1.97 -0.26 -3.17
CA THR A 144 -1.08 0.45 -2.25
C THR A 144 -0.04 1.28 -3.02
N VAL A 145 0.46 0.77 -4.15
CA VAL A 145 1.34 1.52 -5.06
C VAL A 145 0.58 2.65 -5.78
N LYS A 146 -0.63 2.41 -6.29
CA LYS A 146 -1.46 3.48 -6.90
C LYS A 146 -1.78 4.61 -5.91
N LEU A 147 -2.09 4.26 -4.67
CA LEU A 147 -2.31 5.23 -3.59
C LEU A 147 -1.04 6.00 -3.20
N ALA A 148 0.15 5.40 -3.39
CA ALA A 148 1.43 6.03 -3.06
C ALA A 148 1.62 7.34 -3.82
N ALA A 149 1.28 7.37 -5.11
CA ALA A 149 1.36 8.57 -5.94
C ALA A 149 0.49 9.71 -5.38
N SER A 150 -0.76 9.42 -5.02
CA SER A 150 -1.66 10.39 -4.38
C SER A 150 -1.13 10.85 -3.01
N TYR A 151 -0.53 9.93 -2.24
CA TYR A 151 0.14 10.27 -0.98
C TYR A 151 1.30 11.25 -1.18
N THR A 152 2.15 11.00 -2.16
CA THR A 152 3.29 11.86 -2.45
C THR A 152 2.88 13.21 -3.04
N GLN A 153 1.85 13.27 -3.89
CA GLN A 153 1.33 14.55 -4.42
C GLN A 153 0.77 15.46 -3.31
N GLU A 154 -0.01 14.89 -2.39
CA GLU A 154 -0.51 15.63 -1.22
C GLU A 154 0.65 16.13 -0.33
N HIS A 155 1.80 15.44 -0.35
CA HIS A 155 2.99 15.86 0.37
C HIS A 155 3.78 17.00 -0.29
N MET A 156 3.68 17.13 -1.62
CA MET A 156 4.39 18.14 -2.40
C MET A 156 3.59 19.43 -2.62
N SER A 157 2.28 19.42 -2.37
CA SER A 157 1.44 20.60 -2.55
C SER A 157 1.83 21.73 -1.59
N SER A 158 1.92 22.95 -2.11
CA SER A 158 2.26 24.19 -1.41
C SER A 158 1.30 24.55 -0.26
N ASP A 159 0.13 23.91 -0.18
CA ASP A 159 -0.88 24.15 0.86
C ASP A 159 -0.53 23.48 2.20
N GLY A 160 0.57 22.71 2.27
CA GLY A 160 1.35 22.51 3.51
C GLY A 160 0.75 21.63 4.62
N ILE A 161 -0.38 20.97 4.42
CA ILE A 161 -1.03 20.18 5.50
C ILE A 161 -0.28 18.87 5.78
N TYR A 162 0.50 18.35 4.82
CA TYR A 162 1.06 17.00 4.86
C TYR A 162 2.57 17.01 4.57
N SER A 163 3.45 17.09 5.58
CA SER A 163 4.91 17.06 5.35
C SER A 163 5.53 15.71 5.77
N ILE A 164 6.32 15.09 4.88
CA ILE A 164 7.23 13.98 5.27
C ILE A 164 8.57 14.59 5.63
N HIS A 165 8.97 14.34 6.87
CA HIS A 165 10.34 14.63 7.31
C HIS A 165 11.07 13.32 7.56
N GLY A 166 12.35 13.28 7.24
CA GLY A 166 13.19 12.14 7.54
C GLY A 166 14.55 12.52 8.10
N TYR A 167 15.26 11.51 8.56
CA TYR A 167 16.70 11.57 8.77
C TYR A 167 17.31 10.19 8.53
N VAL A 168 18.58 10.18 8.15
CA VAL A 168 19.36 8.95 7.96
C VAL A 168 20.09 8.67 9.27
N HIS A 169 19.70 7.64 10.00
CA HIS A 169 20.28 7.29 11.30
C HIS A 169 21.71 6.74 11.15
N ASN A 170 21.91 5.91 10.13
CA ASN A 170 23.21 5.44 9.66
C ASN A 170 23.08 5.16 8.15
N LYS A 171 24.18 4.80 7.47
CA LYS A 171 24.20 4.55 6.01
C LYS A 171 23.14 3.54 5.52
N SER A 172 22.58 2.74 6.41
CA SER A 172 21.59 1.70 6.11
C SER A 172 20.19 1.94 6.68
N LEU A 173 19.94 2.95 7.52
CA LEU A 173 18.64 3.10 8.20
C LEU A 173 18.05 4.48 8.00
N LEU A 174 16.92 4.51 7.30
CA LEU A 174 16.10 5.68 7.09
C LEU A 174 14.98 5.73 8.12
N CYS A 175 14.84 6.88 8.78
CA CYS A 175 13.77 7.19 9.71
C CYS A 175 12.90 8.30 9.14
N LEU A 176 11.58 8.09 9.10
CA LEU A 176 10.61 9.02 8.51
C LEU A 176 9.50 9.32 9.51
N LYS A 177 8.96 10.53 9.42
CA LYS A 177 7.77 11.01 10.12
C LYS A 177 6.71 11.35 9.10
N PHE A 178 5.57 10.70 9.25
CA PHE A 178 4.35 10.96 8.50
C PHE A 178 3.37 11.65 9.43
N GLN A 179 2.87 12.81 9.01
CA GLN A 179 1.66 13.35 9.61
C GLN A 179 0.49 12.35 9.35
N SER A 180 -0.52 12.30 10.22
CA SER A 180 -1.75 11.55 9.95
C SER A 180 -2.74 12.40 9.17
N ARG A 181 -3.37 11.83 8.13
CA ARG A 181 -4.39 12.50 7.31
C ARG A 181 -5.68 12.81 8.07
N HIS A 182 -6.03 11.98 9.04
CA HIS A 182 -7.32 12.06 9.74
C HIS A 182 -7.21 12.82 11.07
N VAL A 183 -6.00 13.00 11.60
CA VAL A 183 -5.78 13.60 12.93
C VAL A 183 -4.49 14.40 12.91
N SER A 184 -4.60 15.73 12.95
CA SER A 184 -3.45 16.66 12.89
C SER A 184 -2.44 16.52 14.03
N ARG A 185 -2.82 15.92 15.17
CA ARG A 185 -1.90 15.65 16.29
C ARG A 185 -1.15 14.32 16.17
N LYS A 186 -1.61 13.40 15.33
CA LYS A 186 -1.05 12.04 15.28
C LYS A 186 0.04 11.96 14.22
N GLN A 187 1.21 11.49 14.61
CA GLN A 187 2.33 11.24 13.70
C GLN A 187 2.69 9.76 13.72
N TYR A 188 2.93 9.19 12.54
CA TYR A 188 3.46 7.85 12.37
C TYR A 188 4.95 7.93 12.06
N ARG A 189 5.73 7.03 12.65
CA ARG A 189 7.14 6.86 12.33
C ARG A 189 7.29 5.64 11.43
N SER A 190 8.10 5.77 10.39
CA SER A 190 8.46 4.64 9.54
C SER A 190 9.97 4.50 9.51
N TYR A 191 10.42 3.27 9.43
CA TYR A 191 11.81 2.85 9.45
C TYR A 191 12.01 1.94 8.26
N ILE A 192 13.01 2.25 7.44
CA ILE A 192 13.35 1.47 6.25
C ILE A 192 14.84 1.19 6.31
N ARG A 193 15.20 -0.09 6.32
CA ARG A 193 16.58 -0.55 6.32
C ARG A 193 16.97 -0.95 4.91
N PHE A 194 18.12 -0.45 4.45
CA PHE A 194 18.74 -0.77 3.18
C PHE A 194 19.99 -1.61 3.42
N LYS A 195 20.16 -2.68 2.64
CA LYS A 195 21.35 -3.53 2.68
C LYS A 195 21.75 -3.88 1.26
N GLU A 196 23.04 -3.72 0.94
CA GLU A 196 23.61 -4.11 -0.36
C GLU A 196 22.85 -3.53 -1.56
N GLY A 197 22.40 -2.26 -1.45
CA GLY A 197 21.66 -1.60 -2.52
C GLY A 197 20.22 -2.09 -2.69
N SER A 198 19.63 -2.76 -1.70
CA SER A 198 18.25 -3.25 -1.72
C SER A 198 17.48 -2.83 -0.45
N VAL A 199 16.15 -2.87 -0.51
CA VAL A 199 15.30 -2.74 0.68
C VAL A 199 15.32 -4.07 1.44
N ASP A 200 15.88 -4.06 2.64
CA ASP A 200 16.07 -5.25 3.48
C ASP A 200 14.89 -5.47 4.44
N ALA A 201 14.47 -4.42 5.15
CA ALA A 201 13.41 -4.51 6.14
C ALA A 201 12.68 -3.18 6.33
N TRP A 202 11.46 -3.23 6.85
CA TRP A 202 10.69 -2.04 7.20
C TRP A 202 9.86 -2.25 8.47
N PHE A 203 9.61 -1.15 9.16
CA PHE A 203 8.68 -1.08 10.29
C PHE A 203 7.98 0.29 10.27
N CYS A 204 6.71 0.33 10.62
CA CYS A 204 5.99 1.59 10.80
C CYS A 204 5.13 1.51 12.05
N SER A 205 5.02 2.62 12.79
CA SER A 205 4.19 2.71 14.00
C SER A 205 2.69 2.83 13.72
N CYS A 206 2.27 2.72 12.45
CA CYS A 206 0.85 2.71 12.08
C CYS A 206 0.18 1.36 12.44
N PRO A 207 -1.15 1.28 12.50
CA PRO A 207 -1.88 0.10 12.96
C PRO A 207 -1.41 -1.25 12.39
N VAL A 208 -1.07 -1.28 11.11
CA VAL A 208 -0.64 -2.48 10.36
C VAL A 208 0.85 -2.51 10.04
N GLY A 209 1.61 -1.56 10.57
CA GLY A 209 3.00 -1.30 10.16
C GLY A 209 4.04 -2.27 10.73
N ALA A 210 3.62 -3.17 11.61
CA ALA A 210 4.44 -4.27 12.13
C ALA A 210 4.56 -5.46 11.14
N ARG A 211 3.71 -5.53 10.11
CA ARG A 211 3.75 -6.64 9.15
C ARG A 211 5.06 -6.68 8.34
N VAL A 212 5.45 -7.90 8.01
CA VAL A 212 6.53 -8.21 7.06
C VAL A 212 5.99 -8.71 5.73
N VAL A 213 4.72 -9.14 5.69
CA VAL A 213 4.01 -9.42 4.45
C VAL A 213 3.56 -8.10 3.82
N GLY A 214 4.35 -7.61 2.88
CA GLY A 214 4.11 -6.32 2.22
C GLY A 214 4.26 -5.12 3.15
N THR A 215 4.00 -3.93 2.63
CA THR A 215 4.27 -2.65 3.32
C THR A 215 3.00 -1.89 3.61
N CYS A 216 2.95 -1.11 4.69
CA CYS A 216 1.85 -0.16 4.90
C CYS A 216 1.89 0.98 3.86
N ALA A 217 0.83 1.79 3.78
CA ALA A 217 0.78 2.92 2.87
C ALA A 217 1.97 3.88 3.09
N HIS A 218 2.33 4.20 4.35
CA HIS A 218 3.43 5.13 4.64
C HIS A 218 4.78 4.65 4.08
N VAL A 219 5.17 3.40 4.36
CA VAL A 219 6.42 2.82 3.83
C VAL A 219 6.38 2.77 2.30
N THR A 220 5.24 2.40 1.73
CA THR A 220 5.07 2.36 0.27
C THR A 220 5.25 3.73 -0.37
N SER A 221 4.65 4.78 0.21
CA SER A 221 4.81 6.16 -0.29
C SER A 221 6.25 6.64 -0.25
N ALA A 222 6.99 6.31 0.82
CA ALA A 222 8.41 6.65 0.89
C ALA A 222 9.23 5.91 -0.16
N LEU A 223 9.05 4.60 -0.30
CA LEU A 223 9.78 3.80 -1.30
C LEU A 223 9.42 4.24 -2.72
N TRP A 224 8.13 4.44 -3.00
CA TRP A 224 7.66 4.91 -4.30
C TRP A 224 8.30 6.25 -4.67
N TYR A 225 8.42 7.17 -3.72
CA TYR A 225 9.06 8.45 -3.99
C TYR A 225 10.57 8.33 -4.13
N LEU A 226 11.24 7.84 -3.09
CA LEU A 226 12.69 7.84 -2.97
C LEU A 226 13.40 6.88 -3.94
N CYS A 227 12.72 5.83 -4.37
CA CYS A 227 13.36 4.72 -5.07
C CYS A 227 12.83 4.58 -6.51
N PHE A 228 11.73 5.24 -6.86
CA PHE A 228 11.17 5.24 -8.21
C PHE A 228 10.94 6.66 -8.75
N ARG A 229 10.02 7.43 -8.16
CA ARG A 229 9.57 8.71 -8.72
C ARG A 229 10.68 9.74 -8.86
N ARG A 230 11.58 9.87 -7.88
CA ARG A 230 12.68 10.86 -7.90
C ARG A 230 13.70 10.62 -9.02
N HIS A 231 13.70 9.42 -9.59
CA HIS A 231 14.62 9.01 -10.66
C HIS A 231 14.00 9.09 -12.06
N GLN A 232 12.70 9.41 -12.16
CA GLN A 232 12.06 9.60 -13.45
C GLN A 232 12.31 11.03 -13.96
N THR A 233 13.05 11.12 -15.07
CA THR A 233 13.49 12.36 -15.70
C THR A 233 12.38 13.06 -16.50
N ASP A 234 11.26 12.38 -16.79
CA ASP A 234 10.18 12.90 -17.63
C ASP A 234 8.88 13.26 -16.88
N GLN A 235 8.48 14.52 -17.10
CA GLN A 235 7.14 15.13 -17.11
C GLN A 235 6.24 14.97 -15.86
N LEU A 236 6.29 15.99 -15.00
CA LEU A 236 5.06 16.60 -14.51
C LEU A 236 4.27 17.13 -15.72
N SER A 237 3.40 16.32 -16.30
CA SER A 237 2.27 16.92 -17.00
C SER A 237 1.36 17.47 -15.91
N ASP A 238 1.44 18.78 -15.65
CA ASP A 238 0.38 19.59 -15.01
C ASP A 238 -0.88 19.68 -15.92
N GLY A 239 -1.18 18.60 -16.64
CA GLY A 239 -2.39 18.44 -17.42
C GLY A 239 -3.53 17.97 -16.51
N PRO A 240 -4.79 18.32 -16.83
CA PRO A 240 -5.94 17.83 -16.08
C PRO A 240 -5.87 16.31 -15.98
N ARG A 241 -6.01 15.78 -14.75
CA ARG A 241 -6.07 14.34 -14.45
C ARG A 241 -6.89 13.64 -15.53
N ASN A 242 -6.26 12.71 -16.25
CA ASN A 242 -7.00 11.83 -17.13
C ASN A 242 -7.71 10.78 -16.27
N TRP A 243 -8.91 11.13 -15.78
CA TRP A 243 -9.78 10.22 -15.01
C TRP A 243 -10.05 8.91 -15.74
N ALA A 244 -9.88 8.84 -17.07
CA ALA A 244 -10.02 7.60 -17.83
C ALA A 244 -8.86 6.62 -17.63
N ALA A 245 -7.66 7.10 -17.26
CA ALA A 245 -6.53 6.23 -16.91
C ALA A 245 -6.75 5.54 -15.55
N ASP A 246 -7.47 6.18 -14.63
CA ASP A 246 -7.90 5.56 -13.36
C ASP A 246 -9.05 4.56 -13.53
N ILE A 247 -9.71 4.58 -14.70
CA ILE A 247 -10.71 3.59 -15.15
C ILE A 247 -10.02 2.39 -15.84
N SER A 248 -8.68 2.39 -15.98
CA SER A 248 -7.96 1.18 -16.35
C SER A 248 -8.16 0.12 -15.26
N ASP A 249 -8.89 -0.91 -15.66
CA ASP A 249 -9.32 -2.03 -14.84
C ASP A 249 -8.14 -2.58 -14.05
N ALA A 250 -8.36 -2.94 -12.78
CA ALA A 250 -7.36 -3.60 -11.95
C ALA A 250 -6.81 -4.90 -12.59
N ALA A 251 -7.54 -5.42 -13.58
CA ALA A 251 -7.16 -6.49 -14.50
C ALA A 251 -5.82 -6.32 -15.23
N ASN A 252 -5.42 -5.09 -15.59
CA ASN A 252 -4.15 -4.87 -16.32
C ASN A 252 -2.91 -5.00 -15.42
N VAL A 253 -3.08 -5.32 -14.14
CA VAL A 253 -1.99 -5.28 -13.13
C VAL A 253 -2.05 -6.51 -12.22
N SER A 254 -2.56 -7.64 -12.71
CA SER A 254 -2.55 -8.89 -11.96
C SER A 254 -1.14 -9.50 -11.92
N TYR A 255 -0.59 -9.56 -10.70
CA TYR A 255 0.36 -10.59 -10.28
C TYR A 255 -0.36 -11.57 -9.37
#